data_AF-A0AAN9QXQ3-F1
#
_entry.id   AF-A0AAN9QXQ3-F1
#
_cell.length_a   1.000
_cell.length_b   1.000
_cell.length_c   1.000
_cell.angle_alpha   90.00
_cell.angle_beta   90.00
_cell.angle_gamma   90.00
#
_symmetry.space_group_name_H-M   'P 1'
#
loop_
_entity.id
_entity.type
_entity.pdbx_description
1 polymer ?
#
loop_
_entity_poly.entity_id
_entity_poly.type
_entity_poly.pdbx_seq_one_letter_code
_entity_poly.pdbx_strand_id
1 'polypeptide(L)'
;MSRLFLVLKRGLLNLISDTTKEHIRVFADDVVESSEVTTGVTRIGDYELHDLVLLDEAFQVLKGVPDRPEVVLVRLGEIKCKIEKKISVQDRFKNTVSSKDVVRILEGPCKGKQGPVEHIYRGIFFIFDRHHLEHAGFICAKANHV
;
A
#
# COMPACT_ATOMS: atom_id res chain seq x y z
N MET A 1 -16.62 -9.08 5.36
CA MET A 1 -16.24 -7.79 5.99
C MET A 1 -14.77 -7.86 6.41
N SER A 2 -13.87 -7.13 5.75
CA SER A 2 -12.44 -7.12 6.10
C SER A 2 -11.89 -5.73 5.82
N ARG A 3 -11.52 -4.95 6.85
CA ARG A 3 -10.69 -3.75 6.70
C ARG A 3 -9.88 -3.50 7.98
N LEU A 4 -8.56 -3.62 7.87
CA LEU A 4 -7.57 -2.94 8.71
C LEU A 4 -6.65 -2.18 7.76
N PHE A 5 -6.30 -0.96 8.12
CA PHE A 5 -5.61 0.01 7.27
C PHE A 5 -4.16 0.19 7.73
N LEU A 6 -3.20 -0.10 6.84
CA LEU A 6 -1.84 0.39 6.94
C LEU A 6 -1.73 1.61 6.03
N VAL A 7 -1.34 2.75 6.61
CA VAL A 7 -1.17 4.00 5.86
C VAL A 7 0.19 3.94 5.17
N LEU A 8 0.18 3.87 3.85
CA LEU A 8 1.39 4.06 3.05
C LEU A 8 1.62 5.56 2.84
N LYS A 9 2.85 6.03 3.07
CA LYS A 9 3.24 7.40 2.72
C LYS A 9 3.34 7.50 1.19
N ARG A 10 2.61 8.46 0.61
CA ARG A 10 2.71 8.80 -0.82
C ARG A 10 4.16 9.16 -1.18
N GLY A 11 4.71 8.47 -2.18
CA GLY A 11 6.02 8.80 -2.76
C GLY A 11 5.89 9.99 -3.70
N LEU A 12 6.68 11.04 -3.49
CA LEU A 12 6.76 12.20 -4.38
C LEU A 12 7.77 11.92 -5.49
N LEU A 13 7.35 12.09 -6.75
CA LEU A 13 8.21 12.17 -7.91
C LEU A 13 8.48 13.64 -8.26
N ASN A 14 9.73 13.92 -8.63
CA ASN A 14 10.11 15.18 -9.23
C ASN A 14 10.26 14.94 -10.73
N LEU A 15 9.26 15.37 -11.50
CA LEU A 15 9.32 15.41 -12.96
C LEU A 15 9.92 16.74 -13.39
N ILE A 16 10.63 16.75 -14.52
CA ILE A 16 11.07 17.97 -15.18
C ILE A 16 10.40 17.97 -16.54
N SER A 17 9.59 18.99 -16.81
CA SER A 17 8.94 19.13 -18.11
C SER A 17 10.00 19.34 -19.19
N ASP A 18 9.89 18.60 -20.28
CA ASP A 18 10.75 18.80 -21.45
C ASP A 18 10.47 20.13 -22.16
N THR A 19 9.22 20.59 -22.11
CA THR A 19 8.71 21.78 -22.80
C THR A 19 9.00 23.05 -22.01
N THR A 20 8.62 23.10 -20.73
CA THR A 20 8.81 24.31 -19.90
C THR A 20 10.11 24.32 -19.10
N LYS A 21 10.78 23.16 -18.98
CA LYS A 21 11.96 22.95 -18.11
C LYS A 21 11.68 23.16 -16.61
N GLU A 22 10.41 23.22 -16.22
CA GLU A 22 10.02 23.40 -14.82
C GLU A 22 9.94 22.09 -14.04
N HIS A 23 10.15 22.18 -12.74
CA HIS A 23 9.97 21.06 -11.81
C HIS A 23 8.49 20.87 -11.47
N ILE A 24 7.97 19.70 -11.78
CA ILE A 24 6.61 19.28 -11.45
C ILE A 24 6.71 18.22 -10.36
N ARG A 25 6.15 18.51 -9.19
CA ARG A 25 6.04 17.53 -8.10
C ARG A 25 4.69 16.86 -8.16
N VAL A 26 4.71 15.56 -8.41
CA VAL A 26 3.51 14.71 -8.48
C VAL A 26 3.71 13.49 -7.62
N PHE A 27 2.61 12.82 -7.28
CA PHE A 27 2.72 11.53 -6.61
C PHE A 27 3.03 10.44 -7.62
N ALA A 28 3.84 9.46 -7.20
CA ALA A 28 4.23 8.36 -8.07
C ALA A 28 3.03 7.61 -8.67
N ASP A 29 1.93 7.57 -7.93
CA ASP A 29 0.72 6.86 -8.30
C ASP A 29 -0.12 7.60 -9.36
N ASP A 30 0.14 8.90 -9.54
CA ASP A 30 -0.57 9.75 -10.49
C ASP A 30 0.20 9.84 -11.84
N VAL A 31 1.30 9.08 -12.00
CA VAL A 31 2.12 9.05 -13.22
C VAL A 31 1.92 7.72 -13.94
N VAL A 32 1.53 7.79 -15.21
CA VAL A 32 1.37 6.63 -16.11
C VAL A 32 2.41 6.70 -17.21
N GLU A 33 3.01 5.56 -17.56
CA GLU A 33 3.94 5.47 -18.68
C GLU A 33 3.20 5.74 -20.00
N SER A 34 3.69 6.72 -20.76
CA SER A 34 3.23 6.99 -22.12
C SER A 34 4.44 6.99 -23.06
N SER A 35 4.23 6.42 -24.26
CA SER A 35 5.20 6.46 -25.36
C SER A 35 4.90 7.58 -26.37
N GLU A 36 3.85 8.36 -26.12
CA GLU A 36 3.47 9.49 -26.96
C GLU A 36 4.37 10.70 -26.68
N VAL A 37 4.86 11.31 -27.75
CA VAL A 37 5.51 12.62 -27.74
C VAL A 37 4.44 13.68 -27.98
N THR A 38 4.34 14.67 -27.08
CA THR A 38 3.25 15.64 -27.04
C THR A 38 3.22 16.50 -28.30
N THR A 39 2.34 16.19 -29.25
CA THR A 39 2.06 17.04 -30.42
C THR A 39 0.96 18.05 -30.09
N GLY A 40 1.22 19.04 -29.23
CA GLY A 40 0.38 20.25 -29.07
C GLY A 40 -1.09 20.08 -28.69
N VAL A 41 -1.61 18.87 -28.45
CA VAL A 41 -2.98 18.63 -28.01
C VAL A 41 -3.02 18.81 -26.50
N THR A 42 -3.54 19.96 -26.06
CA THR A 42 -3.61 20.37 -24.65
C THR A 42 -4.96 20.03 -23.99
N ARG A 43 -5.83 19.27 -24.64
CA ARG A 43 -7.20 18.99 -24.17
C ARG A 43 -7.43 17.50 -23.99
N ILE A 44 -7.94 17.09 -22.82
CA ILE A 44 -8.41 15.73 -22.54
C ILE A 44 -9.84 15.84 -22.02
N GLY A 45 -10.83 15.45 -22.84
CA GLY A 45 -12.24 15.62 -22.51
C GLY A 45 -12.58 17.10 -22.29
N ASP A 46 -13.18 17.41 -21.13
CA ASP A 46 -13.55 18.77 -20.74
C ASP A 46 -12.39 19.56 -20.08
N TYR A 47 -11.20 18.96 -19.95
CA TYR A 47 -10.05 19.56 -19.28
C TYR A 47 -9.02 20.09 -20.29
N GLU A 48 -8.51 21.29 -20.04
CA GLU A 48 -7.38 21.90 -20.74
C GLU A 48 -6.12 21.94 -19.87
N LEU A 49 -4.95 21.92 -20.53
CA LEU A 49 -3.69 22.29 -19.90
C LEU A 49 -3.85 23.68 -19.26
N HIS A 50 -3.51 23.79 -17.98
CA HIS A 50 -3.69 24.97 -17.11
C HIS A 50 -5.06 25.14 -16.44
N ASP A 51 -5.98 24.19 -16.59
CA ASP A 51 -7.19 24.19 -15.77
C ASP A 51 -6.87 24.03 -14.28
N LEU A 52 -7.50 24.87 -13.47
CA LEU A 52 -7.43 24.75 -12.02
C LEU A 52 -8.36 23.62 -11.59
N VAL A 53 -7.78 22.47 -11.29
CA VAL A 53 -8.52 21.30 -10.79
C VAL A 53 -8.34 21.16 -9.27
N LEU A 54 -9.42 20.86 -8.57
CA LEU A 54 -9.38 20.48 -7.17
C LEU A 54 -9.24 18.96 -7.09
N LEU A 55 -8.09 18.49 -6.62
CA LEU A 55 -7.85 17.08 -6.33
C LEU A 55 -8.22 16.79 -4.87
N ASP A 56 -8.98 15.72 -4.65
CA ASP A 56 -9.34 15.26 -3.31
C ASP A 56 -8.19 14.41 -2.72
N GLU A 57 -7.91 14.56 -1.42
CA GLU A 57 -6.83 13.81 -0.77
C GLU A 57 -7.21 12.32 -0.66
N ALA A 58 -6.55 11.47 -1.46
CA ALA A 58 -6.69 10.01 -1.36
C ALA A 58 -5.50 9.37 -0.63
N PHE A 59 -5.79 8.37 0.20
CA PHE A 59 -4.82 7.59 0.95
C PHE A 59 -4.64 6.24 0.28
N GLN A 60 -3.38 5.78 0.19
CA GLN A 60 -3.09 4.42 -0.18
C GLN A 60 -3.20 3.49 1.02
N VAL A 61 -3.93 2.40 0.83
CA VAL A 61 -4.25 1.45 1.88
C VAL A 61 -3.93 0.05 1.41
N LEU A 62 -3.07 -0.64 2.15
CA LEU A 62 -2.87 -2.07 1.96
C LEU A 62 -4.02 -2.86 2.60
N LYS A 63 -4.77 -3.57 1.77
CA LYS A 63 -5.79 -4.52 2.19
C LYS A 63 -5.10 -5.85 2.49
N GLY A 64 -5.17 -6.27 3.74
CA GLY A 64 -4.49 -7.48 4.21
C GLY A 64 -5.12 -8.78 3.73
N VAL A 65 -5.11 -9.02 2.42
CA VAL A 65 -5.54 -10.28 1.81
C VAL A 65 -4.29 -11.15 1.62
N PRO A 66 -4.17 -12.31 2.32
CA PRO A 66 -2.94 -13.10 2.36
C PRO A 66 -2.50 -13.63 0.99
N ASP A 67 -3.47 -13.92 0.13
CA ASP A 67 -3.22 -14.55 -1.18
C ASP A 67 -3.07 -13.51 -2.30
N ARG A 68 -3.51 -12.27 -2.07
CA ARG A 68 -3.48 -11.17 -3.04
C ARG A 68 -3.42 -9.82 -2.31
N PRO A 69 -2.25 -9.39 -1.81
CA PRO A 69 -2.11 -8.06 -1.24
C PRO A 69 -2.57 -7.02 -2.26
N GLU A 70 -3.54 -6.20 -1.86
CA GLU A 70 -4.21 -5.24 -2.74
C GLU A 70 -4.04 -3.85 -2.13
N VAL A 71 -3.43 -2.93 -2.87
CA VAL A 71 -3.37 -1.52 -2.48
C VAL A 71 -4.54 -0.80 -3.13
N VAL A 72 -5.32 -0.08 -2.33
CA VAL A 72 -6.46 0.70 -2.80
C VAL A 72 -6.31 2.16 -2.42
N LEU A 73 -6.74 3.06 -3.32
CA LEU A 73 -6.91 4.47 -3.03
C LEU A 73 -8.27 4.69 -2.36
N VAL A 74 -8.29 5.32 -1.19
CA VAL A 74 -9.51 5.65 -0.45
C VAL A 74 -9.47 7.09 0.03
N ARG A 75 -10.63 7.76 0.10
CA ARG A 75 -10.73 9.08 0.73
C ARG A 75 -10.79 8.97 2.25
N LEU A 76 -10.45 10.04 2.96
CA LEU A 76 -10.51 10.05 4.43
C LEU A 76 -11.90 9.66 4.97
N GLY A 77 -12.96 10.16 4.34
CA GLY A 77 -14.34 9.86 4.73
C GLY A 77 -14.75 8.38 4.58
N GLU A 78 -13.99 7.58 3.83
CA GLU A 78 -14.22 6.14 3.68
C GLU A 78 -13.57 5.31 4.80
N ILE A 79 -12.65 5.89 5.56
CA ILE A 79 -11.95 5.25 6.67
C ILE A 79 -12.81 5.40 7.93
N LYS A 80 -13.43 4.30 8.37
CA LYS A 80 -14.33 4.31 9.53
C LYS A 80 -13.62 4.58 10.86
N CYS A 81 -12.50 3.92 11.09
CA CYS A 81 -11.70 4.08 12.30
C CYS A 81 -10.32 3.43 12.14
N LYS A 82 -9.39 3.87 12.98
CA LYS A 82 -8.12 3.17 13.24
C LYS A 82 -8.35 2.10 14.30
N ILE A 83 -7.79 0.91 14.09
CA ILE A 83 -7.87 -0.18 15.07
C ILE A 83 -6.53 -0.28 15.78
N GLU A 84 -6.53 0.04 17.07
CA GLU A 84 -5.36 -0.08 17.94
C GLU A 84 -5.62 -1.19 18.95
N LYS A 85 -5.52 -2.44 18.50
CA LYS A 85 -5.68 -3.60 19.38
C LYS A 85 -4.39 -4.39 19.42
N LYS A 86 -3.85 -4.58 20.62
CA LYS A 86 -2.84 -5.60 20.89
C LYS A 86 -3.59 -6.93 21.00
N ILE A 87 -3.49 -7.73 19.95
CA ILE A 87 -4.13 -9.04 19.86
C ILE A 87 -3.00 -10.06 19.74
N SER A 88 -3.17 -11.21 20.37
CA SER A 88 -2.34 -12.39 20.13
C SER A 88 -3.18 -13.48 19.48
N VAL A 89 -2.60 -14.26 18.57
CA VAL A 89 -3.28 -15.36 17.88
C VAL A 89 -2.36 -16.57 17.89
N GLN A 90 -2.94 -17.77 17.97
CA GLN A 90 -2.18 -19.01 17.86
C GLN A 90 -1.82 -19.33 16.41
N ASP A 91 -0.57 -19.72 16.20
CA ASP A 91 -0.07 -20.24 14.92
C ASP A 91 -0.53 -21.69 14.67
N ARG A 92 -0.08 -22.30 13.57
CA ARG A 92 -0.42 -23.69 13.26
C ARG A 92 0.09 -24.73 14.27
N PHE A 93 1.10 -24.38 15.05
CA PHE A 93 1.71 -25.23 16.07
C PHE A 93 1.18 -24.93 17.48
N LYS A 94 0.15 -24.08 17.59
CA LYS A 94 -0.46 -23.61 18.85
C LYS A 94 0.46 -22.68 19.67
N ASN A 95 1.50 -22.12 19.08
CA ASN A 95 2.27 -21.07 19.72
C ASN A 95 1.49 -19.76 19.66
N THR A 96 1.43 -19.05 20.77
CA THR A 96 0.81 -17.72 20.82
C THR A 96 1.76 -16.69 20.25
N VAL A 97 1.38 -16.07 19.13
CA VAL A 97 2.11 -15.00 18.46
C VAL A 97 1.43 -13.67 18.74
N SER A 98 2.22 -12.66 19.11
CA SER A 98 1.81 -11.29 19.41
C SER A 98 2.51 -10.29 18.49
N SER A 99 2.04 -9.04 18.52
CA SER A 99 2.78 -7.94 17.86
C SER A 99 4.22 -7.88 18.36
N LYS A 100 5.14 -7.61 17.44
CA LYS A 100 6.60 -7.57 17.56
C LYS A 100 7.32 -8.92 17.57
N ASP A 101 6.60 -10.03 17.66
CA ASP A 101 7.22 -11.35 17.52
C ASP A 101 7.71 -11.53 16.08
N VAL A 102 8.86 -12.17 15.91
CA VAL A 102 9.42 -12.46 14.59
C VAL A 102 8.91 -13.80 14.11
N VAL A 103 8.23 -13.80 12.96
CA VAL A 103 7.60 -14.98 12.38
C VAL A 103 8.17 -15.30 11.00
N ARG A 104 8.19 -16.59 10.65
CA ARG A 104 8.58 -17.07 9.32
C ARG A 104 7.35 -17.63 8.61
N ILE A 105 7.20 -17.26 7.34
CA ILE A 105 6.09 -17.75 6.51
C ILE A 105 6.48 -19.11 5.95
N LEU A 106 5.69 -20.13 6.26
CA LEU A 106 5.90 -21.52 5.86
C LEU A 106 5.14 -21.90 4.59
N GLU A 107 4.05 -21.20 4.28
CA GLU A 107 3.13 -21.51 3.17
C GLU A 107 2.63 -20.25 2.46
N GLY A 108 2.26 -20.39 1.17
CA GLY A 108 1.75 -19.32 0.34
C GLY A 108 2.81 -18.56 -0.48
N PRO A 109 2.42 -17.45 -1.14
CA PRO A 109 3.27 -16.74 -2.12
C PRO A 109 4.56 -16.17 -1.54
N CYS A 110 4.56 -15.86 -0.24
CA CYS A 110 5.71 -15.30 0.48
C CYS A 110 6.46 -16.33 1.33
N LYS A 111 6.32 -17.63 1.04
CA LYS A 111 7.02 -18.71 1.74
C LYS A 111 8.54 -18.44 1.81
N GLY A 112 9.11 -18.66 3.00
CA GLY A 112 10.53 -18.47 3.29
C GLY A 112 10.88 -17.07 3.81
N LYS A 113 10.02 -16.07 3.62
CA LYS A 113 10.22 -14.73 4.19
C LYS A 113 10.00 -14.73 5.71
N GLN A 114 10.64 -13.79 6.39
CA GLN A 114 10.61 -13.67 7.85
C GLN A 114 10.66 -12.19 8.27
N GLY A 115 9.93 -11.84 9.33
CA GLY A 115 9.93 -10.48 9.86
C GLY A 115 9.11 -10.33 11.13
N PRO A 116 9.22 -9.19 11.83
CA PRO A 116 8.34 -8.87 12.96
C PRO A 116 6.89 -8.71 12.52
N VAL A 117 5.96 -9.17 13.37
CA VAL A 117 4.52 -8.93 13.23
C VAL A 117 4.20 -7.52 13.71
N GLU A 118 3.84 -6.61 12.83
CA GLU A 118 3.44 -5.25 13.22
C GLU A 118 1.98 -5.23 13.69
N HIS A 119 1.10 -5.90 12.96
CA HIS A 119 -0.34 -5.93 13.26
C HIS A 119 -0.95 -7.32 13.09
N ILE A 120 -1.98 -7.58 13.88
CA ILE A 120 -2.76 -8.82 13.84
C ILE A 120 -4.23 -8.47 13.72
N TYR A 121 -4.91 -9.03 12.72
CA TYR A 121 -6.35 -8.84 12.54
C TYR A 121 -7.03 -10.10 12.01
N ARG A 122 -8.01 -10.62 12.78
CA ARG A 122 -8.82 -11.79 12.39
C ARG A 122 -7.98 -12.98 11.89
N GLY A 123 -6.86 -13.27 12.57
CA GLY A 123 -5.96 -14.36 12.20
C GLY A 123 -5.08 -14.09 10.99
N ILE A 124 -4.96 -12.83 10.55
CA ILE A 124 -4.02 -12.38 9.53
C ILE A 124 -2.91 -11.59 10.22
N PHE A 125 -1.68 -11.93 9.91
CA PHE A 125 -0.47 -11.25 10.34
C PHE A 125 -0.01 -10.28 9.25
N PHE A 126 0.27 -9.05 9.66
CA PHE A 126 0.95 -8.04 8.86
C PHE A 126 2.40 -8.01 9.31
N ILE A 127 3.26 -8.61 8.51
CA ILE A 127 4.66 -8.87 8.79
C ILE A 127 5.49 -7.85 8.02
N PHE A 128 6.46 -7.22 8.67
CA PHE A 128 7.34 -6.27 8.01
C PHE A 128 8.67 -6.93 7.62
N ASP A 129 9.05 -6.86 6.34
CA ASP A 129 10.36 -7.28 5.83
C ASP A 129 10.98 -6.13 5.03
N ARG A 130 12.11 -5.61 5.52
CA ARG A 130 12.84 -4.51 4.88
C ARG A 130 13.35 -4.85 3.47
N HIS A 131 13.51 -6.13 3.14
CA HIS A 131 13.95 -6.56 1.82
C HIS A 131 12.78 -6.78 0.86
N HIS A 132 11.54 -6.71 1.36
CA HIS A 132 10.35 -6.74 0.52
C HIS A 132 10.05 -5.32 0.03
N LEU A 133 10.36 -5.05 -1.24
CA LEU A 133 10.20 -3.70 -1.80
C LEU A 133 8.75 -3.36 -2.17
N GLU A 134 7.89 -4.37 -2.28
CA GLU A 134 6.46 -4.20 -2.56
C GLU A 134 5.71 -3.81 -1.28
N HIS A 135 4.61 -3.07 -1.44
CA HIS A 135 3.68 -2.72 -0.36
C HIS A 135 4.36 -2.08 0.87
N ALA A 136 5.45 -1.33 0.62
CA ALA A 136 6.32 -0.72 1.62
C ALA A 136 6.83 -1.70 2.70
N GLY A 137 7.19 -2.92 2.31
CA GLY A 137 7.76 -3.91 3.22
C GLY A 137 6.73 -4.78 3.94
N PHE A 138 5.44 -4.55 3.74
CA PHE A 138 4.41 -5.34 4.42
C PHE A 138 4.00 -6.58 3.64
N ILE A 139 3.96 -7.71 4.35
CA ILE A 139 3.51 -9.01 3.87
C ILE A 139 2.32 -9.44 4.71
N CYS A 140 1.29 -9.99 4.05
CA CYS A 140 0.11 -10.53 4.71
C CYS A 140 0.16 -12.06 4.70
N ALA A 141 0.03 -12.69 5.86
CA ALA A 141 -0.01 -14.14 5.99
C ALA A 141 -1.12 -14.56 6.95
N LYS A 142 -1.73 -15.72 6.72
CA LYS A 142 -2.65 -16.32 7.70
C LYS A 142 -1.84 -16.88 8.88
N ALA A 143 -2.41 -16.85 10.08
CA ALA A 143 -1.76 -17.39 11.27
C ALA A 143 -1.39 -18.87 11.13
N ASN A 144 -2.14 -19.65 10.33
CA ASN A 144 -1.83 -21.05 10.05
C ASN A 144 -0.74 -21.26 8.98
N HIS A 145 -0.31 -20.20 8.28
CA HIS A 145 0.81 -20.23 7.32
C HIS A 145 2.14 -19.86 7.98
N VAL A 146 2.09 -19.48 9.26
CA VAL A 146 3.23 -19.20 10.14
C VAL A 146 3.36 -20.37 11.12
#